data_AF-A0A7X9WLV7-F1
#
_entry.id   AF-A0A7X9WLV7-F1
#
_cell.length_a   1.000
_cell.length_b   1.000
_cell.length_c   1.000
_cell.angle_alpha   90.00
_cell.angle_beta   90.00
_cell.angle_gamma   90.00
#
_symmetry.space_group_name_H-M   'P 1'
#
loop_
_entity.id
_entity.type
_entity.pdbx_description
1 polymer ?
#
loop_
_entity_poly.entity_id
_entity_poly.type
_entity_poly.pdbx_seq_one_letter_code
_entity_poly.pdbx_strand_id
1 'polypeptide(L)'
;MTHLLAALLIAATPPAIAAPARDYSVILEVKVDETGKVTEVNVAEVIDPVRAARNLKVEVDAEWLAAARADLAAKPHEPKARTYYTYFPYTPGLPYRPR
;
A
#
# COMPACT_ATOMS: atom_id res chain seq x y z
N MET A 1 -45.35 7.39 -27.27
CA MET A 1 -44.60 6.61 -26.25
C MET A 1 -43.19 6.46 -26.79
N THR A 2 -42.26 7.24 -26.26
CA THR A 2 -40.89 7.36 -26.81
C THR A 2 -39.93 6.86 -25.74
N HIS A 3 -39.37 5.67 -25.91
CA HIS A 3 -38.31 5.18 -25.04
C HIS A 3 -36.98 5.75 -25.53
N LEU A 4 -36.41 6.69 -24.79
CA LEU A 4 -35.00 7.07 -24.95
C LEU A 4 -34.15 5.95 -24.35
N LEU A 5 -33.34 5.32 -25.20
CA LEU A 5 -32.34 4.34 -24.82
C LEU A 5 -31.11 5.10 -24.26
N ALA A 6 -30.85 4.98 -22.96
CA ALA A 6 -29.62 5.48 -22.35
C ALA A 6 -28.51 4.45 -22.57
N ALA A 7 -27.53 4.78 -23.41
CA ALA A 7 -26.32 3.98 -23.59
C ALA A 7 -25.37 4.22 -22.40
N LEU A 8 -25.27 3.24 -21.49
CA LEU A 8 -24.32 3.24 -20.39
C LEU A 8 -22.92 2.91 -20.95
N LEU A 9 -22.04 3.90 -21.04
CA LEU A 9 -20.62 3.69 -21.30
C LEU A 9 -20.00 3.01 -20.07
N ILE A 10 -19.77 1.69 -20.16
CA ILE A 10 -18.94 0.99 -19.17
C ILE A 10 -17.49 1.38 -19.47
N ALA A 11 -16.92 2.26 -18.65
CA ALA A 11 -15.48 2.50 -18.63
C ALA A 11 -14.79 1.20 -18.20
N ALA A 12 -14.18 0.49 -19.14
CA ALA A 12 -13.38 -0.68 -18.87
C ALA A 12 -12.12 -0.25 -18.12
N THR A 13 -12.12 -0.36 -16.80
CA THR A 13 -10.88 -0.36 -16.02
C THR A 13 -10.03 -1.53 -16.52
N PRO A 14 -8.77 -1.31 -16.95
CA PRO A 14 -7.90 -2.40 -17.35
C PRO A 14 -7.78 -3.39 -16.18
N PRO A 15 -7.79 -4.71 -16.44
CA PRO A 15 -7.70 -5.69 -15.38
C PRO A 15 -6.39 -5.47 -14.63
N ALA A 16 -6.50 -5.23 -13.31
CA ALA A 16 -5.36 -5.35 -12.43
C ALA A 16 -4.82 -6.77 -12.63
N ILE A 17 -3.61 -6.88 -13.19
CA ILE A 17 -2.95 -8.18 -13.30
C ILE A 17 -2.68 -8.60 -11.87
N ALA A 18 -3.45 -9.57 -11.37
CA ALA A 18 -3.25 -10.13 -10.04
C ALA A 18 -1.78 -10.52 -9.91
N ALA A 19 -1.07 -9.82 -9.01
CA ALA A 19 0.33 -10.11 -8.79
C ALA A 19 0.46 -11.57 -8.37
N PRO A 20 1.43 -12.33 -8.91
CA PRO A 20 1.61 -13.72 -8.54
C PRO A 20 1.77 -13.83 -7.02
N ALA A 21 1.09 -14.81 -6.41
CA ALA A 21 1.11 -15.03 -4.96
C ALA A 21 2.51 -15.48 -4.50
N ARG A 22 3.38 -14.50 -4.27
CA ARG A 22 4.76 -14.65 -3.78
C ARG A 22 5.08 -13.52 -2.81
N ASP A 23 6.22 -13.65 -2.15
CA ASP A 23 6.68 -12.64 -1.19
C ASP A 23 7.31 -11.45 -1.90
N TYR A 24 6.76 -10.28 -1.58
CA TYR A 24 7.26 -8.96 -1.92
C TYR A 24 7.65 -8.22 -0.65
N SER A 25 8.33 -7.09 -0.82
CA SER A 25 8.44 -6.09 0.24
C SER A 25 7.76 -4.81 -0.21
N VAL A 26 6.84 -4.31 0.60
CA VAL A 26 6.22 -2.99 0.40
C VAL A 26 7.06 -1.98 1.19
N ILE A 27 7.62 -1.02 0.48
CA ILE A 27 8.33 0.12 1.07
C ILE A 27 7.30 1.19 1.38
N LEU A 28 7.21 1.59 2.65
CA LEU A 28 6.34 2.64 3.12
C LEU A 28 7.15 3.89 3.44
N GLU A 29 6.73 5.02 2.87
CA GLU A 29 7.13 6.35 3.33
C GLU A 29 6.26 6.75 4.51
N VAL A 30 6.88 7.11 5.63
CA VAL A 30 6.20 7.48 6.87
C VAL A 30 6.59 8.90 7.24
N LYS A 31 5.60 9.77 7.41
CA LYS A 31 5.79 11.12 7.94
C LYS A 31 5.36 11.16 9.40
N VAL A 32 6.25 11.71 10.22
CA VAL A 32 6.05 11.92 11.66
C VAL A 32 6.14 13.42 11.93
N ASP A 33 5.25 13.93 12.78
CA ASP A 33 5.25 15.33 13.19
C ASP A 33 6.22 15.62 14.36
N GLU A 34 6.26 16.88 14.79
CA GLU A 34 7.10 17.33 15.91
C GLU A 34 6.73 16.69 17.25
N THR A 35 5.55 16.11 17.38
CA THR A 35 5.08 15.43 18.60
C THR A 35 5.38 13.93 18.60
N GLY A 36 5.95 13.40 17.50
CA GLY A 36 6.20 11.97 17.35
C GLY A 36 4.98 11.19 16.87
N LYS A 37 3.96 11.87 16.32
CA LYS A 37 2.79 11.20 15.75
C LYS A 37 2.97 10.96 14.27
N VAL A 38 2.59 9.77 13.81
CA VAL A 38 2.51 9.46 12.37
C VAL A 38 1.34 10.24 11.77
N THR A 39 1.62 11.08 10.77
CA THR A 39 0.62 11.91 10.08
C THR A 39 0.29 11.41 8.67
N GLU A 40 1.22 10.70 8.03
CA GLU A 40 1.03 10.17 6.69
C GLU A 40 1.80 8.85 6.51
N VAL A 41 1.20 7.90 5.80
CA VAL A 41 1.83 6.64 5.40
C VAL A 41 1.42 6.31 3.96
N ASN A 42 2.42 6.33 3.07
CA ASN A 42 2.24 6.07 1.66
C ASN A 42 3.07 4.87 1.20
N VAL A 43 2.55 4.15 0.21
CA VAL A 43 3.35 3.16 -0.51
C VAL A 43 4.32 3.92 -1.41
N ALA A 44 5.62 3.81 -1.12
CA ALA A 44 6.67 4.44 -1.90
C ALA A 44 7.04 3.57 -3.12
N GLU A 45 7.26 2.27 -2.89
CA GLU A 45 7.49 1.28 -3.94
C GLU A 45 7.16 -0.13 -3.45
N VAL A 46 6.98 -1.06 -4.38
CA VAL A 46 6.96 -2.50 -4.11
C VAL A 46 8.17 -3.14 -4.78
N ILE A 47 8.89 -3.98 -4.05
CA ILE A 47 10.08 -4.68 -4.54
C ILE A 47 9.91 -6.20 -4.44
N ASP A 48 10.57 -6.94 -5.33
CA ASP A 48 10.77 -8.40 -5.21
C ASP A 48 12.24 -8.60 -4.83
N PRO A 49 12.55 -8.84 -3.54
CA PRO A 49 13.93 -8.96 -3.07
C PRO A 49 14.60 -10.23 -3.63
N VAL A 50 13.83 -11.28 -3.92
CA VAL A 50 14.35 -12.55 -4.47
C VAL A 50 14.86 -12.36 -5.89
N ARG A 51 14.18 -11.53 -6.68
CA ARG A 51 14.56 -11.23 -8.07
C ARG A 51 15.33 -9.92 -8.24
N ALA A 52 15.66 -9.23 -7.15
CA ALA A 52 16.27 -7.89 -7.17
C ALA A 52 15.50 -6.88 -8.06
N ALA A 53 14.17 -7.02 -8.15
CA ALA A 53 13.32 -6.15 -8.95
C ALA A 53 12.67 -5.06 -8.09
N ARG A 54 12.51 -3.84 -8.64
CA ARG A 54 12.02 -2.65 -7.92
C ARG A 54 10.91 -1.94 -8.68
N ASN A 55 10.22 -1.01 -8.02
CA ASN A 55 9.12 -0.23 -8.59
C ASN A 55 8.06 -1.10 -9.28
N LEU A 56 7.74 -2.24 -8.67
CA LEU A 56 6.78 -3.18 -9.21
C LEU A 56 5.37 -2.59 -9.12
N LYS A 57 4.58 -2.80 -10.19
CA LYS A 57 3.16 -2.41 -10.23
C LYS A 57 2.28 -3.49 -9.58
N VAL A 58 2.60 -3.84 -8.34
CA VAL A 58 1.83 -4.78 -7.53
C VAL A 58 0.83 -3.95 -6.71
N GLU A 59 -0.44 -4.26 -6.84
CA GLU A 59 -1.48 -3.67 -6.00
C GLU A 59 -1.37 -4.21 -4.57
N VAL A 60 -1.34 -3.30 -3.60
CA VAL A 60 -1.27 -3.63 -2.18
C VAL A 60 -2.68 -3.63 -1.62
N ASP A 61 -3.11 -4.74 -1.03
CA ASP A 61 -4.44 -4.90 -0.48
C ASP A 61 -4.75 -3.80 0.55
N ALA A 62 -5.92 -3.16 0.42
CA ALA A 62 -6.32 -2.04 1.27
C ALA A 62 -6.37 -2.42 2.76
N GLU A 63 -6.82 -3.64 3.08
CA GLU A 63 -6.84 -4.18 4.44
C GLU A 63 -5.42 -4.34 5.02
N TRP A 64 -4.50 -4.88 4.21
CA TRP A 64 -3.10 -5.00 4.60
C TRP A 64 -2.49 -3.61 4.88
N LEU A 65 -2.77 -2.62 4.02
CA LEU A 65 -2.26 -1.26 4.18
C LEU A 65 -2.85 -0.57 5.42
N ALA A 66 -4.14 -0.80 5.71
CA ALA A 66 -4.78 -0.30 6.92
C ALA A 66 -4.13 -0.88 8.19
N ALA A 67 -3.83 -2.18 8.20
CA ALA A 67 -3.15 -2.84 9.31
C ALA A 67 -1.70 -2.33 9.48
N ALA A 68 -0.96 -2.14 8.39
CA ALA A 68 0.39 -1.57 8.43
C ALA A 68 0.41 -0.14 8.98
N ARG A 69 -0.59 0.68 8.60
CA ARG A 69 -0.78 2.03 9.14
C ARG A 69 -1.04 2.02 10.64
N ALA A 70 -1.90 1.11 11.11
CA ALA A 70 -2.20 0.96 12.53
C ALA A 70 -0.95 0.53 13.33
N ASP A 71 -0.16 -0.43 12.83
CA ASP A 71 1.11 -0.84 13.45
C ASP A 71 2.10 0.32 13.58
N LEU A 72 2.28 1.09 12.49
CA LEU A 72 3.18 2.24 12.49
C LEU A 72 2.73 3.36 13.44
N ALA A 73 1.42 3.63 13.51
CA ALA A 73 0.85 4.63 14.40
C ALA A 73 0.93 4.22 15.89
N ALA A 74 0.92 2.92 16.20
CA ALA A 74 1.03 2.41 17.56
C ALA A 74 2.47 2.41 18.10
N LYS A 75 3.48 2.47 17.22
CA LYS A 75 4.88 2.48 17.61
C LYS A 75 5.31 3.85 18.15
N PRO A 76 6.16 3.90 19.19
CA PRO A 76 6.69 5.16 19.67
C PRO A 76 7.66 5.75 18.63
N HIS A 77 7.51 7.03 18.33
CA HIS A 77 8.46 7.80 17.52
C HIS A 77 9.05 8.94 18.34
N GLU A 78 10.27 9.33 17.99
CA GLU A 78 10.88 10.52 18.57
C GLU A 78 10.05 11.78 18.24
N PRO A 79 9.91 12.73 19.19
CA PRO A 79 9.20 13.99 18.97
C PRO A 79 10.04 14.92 18.09
N LYS A 80 10.09 14.60 16.80
CA LYS A 80 10.86 15.32 15.79
C LYS A 80 10.23 15.10 14.42
N ALA A 81 9.88 16.19 13.76
CA ALA A 81 9.37 16.13 12.39
C ALA A 81 10.39 15.44 11.48
N ARG A 82 9.97 14.34 10.86
CA ARG A 82 10.82 13.58 9.94
C ARG A 82 9.98 12.76 8.95
N THR A 83 10.58 12.51 7.80
CA THR A 83 10.14 11.49 6.86
C THR A 83 11.16 10.36 6.87
N TYR A 84 10.70 9.12 6.96
CA TYR A 84 11.58 7.95 6.84
C TYR A 84 10.92 6.85 6.01
N TYR A 85 11.74 5.92 5.53
CA TYR A 85 11.27 4.76 4.79
C TYR A 85 11.43 3.50 5.63
N THR A 86 10.44 2.63 5.59
CA THR A 86 10.47 1.30 6.20
C THR A 86 9.93 0.27 5.22
N TYR A 87 10.11 -1.01 5.51
CA TYR A 87 9.59 -2.09 4.66
C TYR A 87 8.88 -3.16 5.45
N PHE A 88 7.82 -3.72 4.88
CA PHE A 88 7.12 -4.87 5.43
C PHE A 88 6.99 -5.98 4.38
N PRO A 89 7.08 -7.25 4.79
CA PRO A 89 6.80 -8.37 3.91
C PRO A 89 5.32 -8.35 3.49
N TYR A 90 5.08 -8.60 2.23
CA TYR A 90 3.75 -8.61 1.64
C TYR A 90 3.59 -9.80 0.70
N THR A 91 2.55 -10.60 0.92
CA THR A 91 2.15 -11.67 0.03
C THR A 91 0.68 -11.40 -0.30
N PRO A 92 0.32 -11.15 -1.57
CA PRO A 92 -1.06 -10.84 -1.95
C PRO A 92 -2.05 -11.89 -1.42
N GLY A 93 -3.14 -11.43 -0.81
CA GLY A 93 -4.18 -12.31 -0.24
C GLY A 93 -3.81 -12.97 1.10
N LEU A 94 -2.64 -12.69 1.68
CA LEU A 94 -2.32 -13.07 3.06
C LEU A 94 -2.48 -11.89 4.01
N PRO A 95 -2.85 -12.13 5.28
CA PRO A 95 -3.01 -11.07 6.27
C PRO A 95 -1.67 -10.37 6.55
N TYR A 96 -1.78 -9.12 6.99
CA TYR A 96 -0.64 -8.34 7.46
C TYR A 96 0.09 -9.05 8.61
N ARG A 97 1.43 -9.02 8.56
CA ARG A 97 2.31 -9.57 9.60
C ARG A 97 3.16 -8.43 10.17
N PRO A 98 2.93 -8.04 11.44
CA PRO A 98 3.74 -7.00 12.06
C PRO A 98 5.20 -7.43 12.19
N ARG A 99 6.08 -6.43 12.22
CA ARG A 99 7.50 -6.58 12.53
C ARG A 99 7.76 -6.52 14.03
#